data_AF-G0N2X9-F1
#
_entry.id   AF-G0N2X9-F1
#
_cell.length_a   1.000
_cell.length_b   1.000
_cell.length_c   1.000
_cell.angle_alpha   90.00
_cell.angle_beta   90.00
_cell.angle_gamma   90.00
#
_symmetry.space_group_name_H-M   'P 1'
#
loop_
_entity.id
_entity.type
_entity.pdbx_description
1 polymer ?
#
loop_
_entity_poly.entity_id
_entity_poly.type
_entity_poly.pdbx_seq_one_letter_code
_entity_poly.pdbx_strand_id
1 'polypeptide(L)'
;MEKIENEEEAKRKLLEMLVKVSFVEASLTMDGRQNVEELWENLRKSVTEEQEFPFTSMEDLSTFLHSMIPIFRKDVRTKKWAKTGCPFRRFCQWLYDRLSLGDVIDEKNFDQE
;
A
#
# COMPACT_ATOMS: atom_id res chain seq x y z
N MET A 1 10.47 -11.33 -6.02
CA MET A 1 9.39 -11.83 -5.14
C MET A 1 9.93 -13.02 -4.37
N GLU A 2 10.00 -12.95 -3.03
CA GLU A 2 10.27 -14.13 -2.21
C GLU A 2 9.14 -15.13 -2.35
N LYS A 3 9.49 -16.42 -2.38
CA LYS A 3 8.52 -17.51 -2.41
C LYS A 3 7.84 -17.59 -1.04
N ILE A 4 6.51 -17.48 -0.98
CA ILE A 4 5.76 -17.63 0.27
C ILE A 4 5.66 -19.13 0.54
N GLU A 5 6.18 -19.59 1.68
CA GLU A 5 6.38 -21.02 1.92
C GLU A 5 5.21 -21.67 2.67
N ASN A 6 4.40 -20.90 3.39
CA ASN A 6 3.22 -21.42 4.12
C ASN A 6 2.12 -20.36 4.37
N GLU A 7 0.97 -20.82 4.85
CA GLU A 7 -0.22 -19.99 5.10
C GLU A 7 0.00 -18.93 6.20
N GLU A 8 0.75 -19.25 7.25
CA GLU A 8 1.03 -18.31 8.34
C GLU A 8 1.91 -17.14 7.88
N GLU A 9 2.91 -17.42 7.04
CA GLU A 9 3.72 -16.39 6.39
C GLU A 9 2.86 -15.49 5.49
N ALA A 10 1.96 -16.08 4.71
CA ALA A 10 1.05 -15.32 3.85
C ALA A 10 0.15 -14.38 4.68
N LYS A 11 -0.43 -14.89 5.78
CA LYS A 11 -1.25 -14.10 6.72
C LYS A 11 -0.46 -12.95 7.34
N ARG A 12 0.79 -13.20 7.76
CA ARG A 12 1.66 -12.16 8.32
C ARG A 12 1.96 -11.07 7.30
N LYS A 13 2.34 -11.43 6.07
CA LYS A 13 2.61 -10.47 4.98
C LYS A 13 1.36 -9.66 4.61
N LEU A 14 0.18 -10.28 4.60
CA LEU A 14 -1.10 -9.58 4.39
C LEU A 14 -1.42 -8.59 5.50
N LEU A 15 -1.21 -8.98 6.76
CA LEU A 15 -1.42 -8.09 7.90
C LEU A 15 -0.46 -6.89 7.86
N GLU A 16 0.81 -7.13 7.55
CA GLU A 16 1.81 -6.07 7.39
C GLU A 16 1.40 -5.08 6.29
N MET A 17 0.98 -5.58 5.12
CA MET A 17 0.47 -4.73 4.05
C MET A 17 -0.78 -3.95 4.49
N LEU A 18 -1.73 -4.58 5.17
CA LEU A 18 -2.93 -3.92 5.66
C LEU A 18 -2.59 -2.74 6.59
N VAL A 19 -1.66 -2.95 7.52
CA VAL A 19 -1.20 -1.89 8.44
C VAL A 19 -0.56 -0.75 7.65
N LYS A 20 0.43 -1.05 6.80
CA LYS A 20 1.14 -0.06 5.98
C LYS A 20 0.18 0.75 5.09
N VAL A 21 -0.77 0.09 4.42
CA VAL A 21 -1.77 0.79 3.59
C VAL A 21 -2.67 1.67 4.45
N SER A 22 -3.16 1.18 5.59
CA SER A 22 -4.07 1.94 6.46
C SER A 22 -3.42 3.24 6.94
N PHE A 23 -2.14 3.19 7.31
CA PHE A 23 -1.36 4.37 7.69
C PHE A 23 -1.28 5.40 6.56
N VAL A 24 -0.87 4.96 5.37
CA VAL A 24 -0.73 5.84 4.21
C VAL A 24 -2.08 6.39 3.76
N GLU A 25 -3.13 5.57 3.71
CA GLU A 25 -4.48 6.00 3.36
C GLU A 25 -5.02 7.04 4.34
N ALA A 26 -4.79 6.86 5.64
CA ALA A 26 -5.19 7.81 6.67
C ALA A 26 -4.50 9.17 6.48
N SER A 27 -3.17 9.20 6.31
CA SER A 27 -2.44 10.46 6.10
C SER A 27 -2.89 11.15 4.80
N LEU A 28 -2.97 10.44 3.68
CA LEU A 28 -3.43 11.01 2.40
C LEU A 28 -4.90 11.47 2.45
N THR A 29 -5.70 10.92 3.36
CA THR A 29 -7.09 11.35 3.57
C THR A 29 -7.15 12.64 4.38
N MET A 30 -6.32 12.77 5.42
CA MET A 30 -6.31 13.93 6.31
C MET A 30 -5.57 15.12 5.70
N ASP A 31 -4.42 14.87 5.07
CA ASP A 31 -3.47 15.90 4.62
C ASP A 31 -3.50 16.10 3.09
N GLY A 32 -4.25 15.26 2.38
CA GLY A 32 -4.37 15.32 0.93
C GLY A 32 -3.14 14.78 0.20
N ARG A 33 -2.78 15.40 -0.93
CA ARG A 33 -1.70 14.91 -1.78
C ARG A 33 -0.34 15.31 -1.20
N GLN A 34 0.57 14.35 -1.06
CA GLN A 34 1.86 14.53 -0.40
C GLN A 34 3.01 13.92 -1.22
N ASN A 35 4.21 14.53 -1.20
CA ASN A 35 5.43 13.84 -1.63
C ASN A 35 5.89 12.84 -0.55
N VAL A 36 6.97 12.08 -0.80
CA VAL A 36 7.40 11.02 0.11
C VAL A 36 7.90 11.60 1.44
N GLU A 37 8.57 12.75 1.39
CA GLU A 37 9.10 13.45 2.55
C GLU A 37 7.98 13.99 3.46
N GLU A 38 6.99 14.66 2.87
CA GLU A 38 5.77 15.16 3.55
C GLU A 38 5.00 14.00 4.19
N LEU A 39 4.86 12.88 3.46
CA LEU A 39 4.15 11.70 3.94
C LEU A 39 4.91 11.04 5.09
N TRP A 40 6.22 10.88 4.98
CA TRP A 40 7.07 10.33 6.03
C TRP A 40 6.93 11.10 7.35
N GLU A 41 7.03 12.43 7.29
CA GLU A 41 6.93 13.27 8.48
C GLU A 41 5.52 13.25 9.09
N ASN A 42 4.48 13.28 8.27
CA ASN A 42 3.11 13.25 8.78
C ASN A 42 2.75 11.89 9.37
N LEU A 43 3.21 10.78 8.76
CA LEU A 43 3.01 9.45 9.32
C LEU A 43 3.70 9.34 10.68
N ARG A 44 4.94 9.81 10.84
CA ARG A 44 5.63 9.79 12.14
C ARG A 44 4.92 10.62 13.22
N LYS A 45 4.30 11.75 12.85
CA LYS A 45 3.50 12.56 13.78
C LYS A 45 2.18 11.89 14.18
N SER A 46 1.64 11.02 13.32
CA SER A 46 0.39 10.30 13.59
C SER A 46 0.56 9.07 14.48
N VAL A 47 1.79 8.59 14.67
CA VAL A 47 2.08 7.45 15.55
C VAL A 47 1.94 7.86 17.01
N THR A 48 1.11 7.13 17.76
CA THR A 48 1.04 7.22 19.23
C THR A 48 2.09 6.33 19.89
N GLU A 49 2.43 6.56 21.16
CA GLU A 49 3.43 5.75 21.91
C GLU A 49 3.13 4.24 21.92
N GLU A 50 1.87 3.84 21.74
CA GLU A 50 1.45 2.43 21.72
C GLU A 50 1.57 1.75 20.34
N GLN A 51 1.88 2.50 19.28
CA GLN A 51 1.84 1.99 17.91
C GLN A 51 3.25 1.98 17.30
N GLU A 52 3.68 0.85 16.78
CA GLU A 52 4.95 0.79 16.05
C GLU A 52 4.82 1.46 14.68
N PHE A 53 5.82 2.25 14.33
CA PHE A 53 5.87 2.88 13.02
C PHE A 53 6.13 1.81 11.94
N PRO A 54 5.29 1.69 10.91
CA PRO A 54 5.30 0.51 10.04
C PRO A 54 6.37 0.54 8.94
N PHE A 55 7.18 1.61 8.86
CA PHE A 55 8.22 1.75 7.84
C PHE A 55 9.60 1.90 8.48
N THR A 56 10.59 1.21 7.93
CA THR A 56 11.96 1.24 8.46
C THR A 56 12.76 2.45 7.97
N SER A 57 12.45 2.96 6.78
CA SER A 57 13.11 4.10 6.17
C SER A 57 12.20 4.81 5.16
N MET A 58 12.57 6.03 4.77
CA MET A 58 11.86 6.77 3.72
C MET A 58 11.92 6.05 2.36
N GLU A 59 13.00 5.28 2.12
CA GLU A 59 13.15 4.45 0.93
C GLU A 59 12.20 3.24 0.97
N ASP A 60 11.99 2.63 2.14
CA ASP A 60 10.99 1.57 2.36
C ASP A 60 9.57 2.10 2.09
N LEU A 61 9.24 3.28 2.61
CA LEU A 61 7.97 3.96 2.30
C LEU A 61 7.83 4.23 0.79
N SER A 62 8.86 4.78 0.15
CA SER A 62 8.85 5.04 -1.29
C SER A 62 8.62 3.75 -2.09
N THR A 63 9.35 2.69 -1.75
CA THR A 63 9.25 1.38 -2.41
C THR A 63 7.85 0.81 -2.25
N PHE A 64 7.29 0.88 -1.05
CA PHE A 64 5.93 0.43 -0.75
C PHE A 64 4.86 1.20 -1.55
N LEU A 65 4.98 2.52 -1.68
CA LEU A 65 4.03 3.30 -2.46
C LEU A 65 4.03 2.87 -3.94
N HIS A 66 5.20 2.59 -4.51
CA HIS A 66 5.31 2.10 -5.89
C HIS A 66 4.84 0.64 -6.04
N SER A 67 4.91 -0.19 -5.01
CA SER A 67 4.35 -1.56 -5.08
C SER A 67 2.83 -1.60 -4.98
N MET A 68 2.19 -0.49 -4.62
CA MET A 68 0.75 -0.38 -4.34
C MET A 68 0.04 0.58 -5.30
N ILE A 69 0.52 0.71 -6.55
CA ILE A 69 0.00 1.61 -7.59
C ILE A 69 -1.52 1.57 -7.83
N PRO A 70 -2.25 0.43 -7.70
CA PRO A 70 -3.71 0.47 -7.80
C PRO A 70 -4.39 1.24 -6.66
N ILE A 71 -3.72 1.42 -5.52
CA ILE A 71 -4.23 2.09 -4.31
C ILE A 71 -3.66 3.50 -4.16
N PHE A 72 -2.37 3.66 -4.46
CA PHE A 72 -1.67 4.94 -4.40
C PHE A 72 -1.16 5.35 -5.77
N ARG A 73 -1.65 6.47 -6.27
CA ARG A 73 -1.25 7.00 -7.58
C ARG A 73 -0.31 8.18 -7.40
N LYS A 74 0.82 8.14 -8.11
CA LYS A 74 1.76 9.26 -8.23
C LYS A 74 1.35 10.19 -9.37
N ASP A 75 1.11 11.45 -9.06
CA ASP A 75 0.98 12.50 -10.08
C ASP A 75 2.38 12.80 -10.65
N VAL A 76 2.57 12.53 -11.94
CA VAL A 76 3.87 12.68 -12.61
C VAL A 76 4.33 14.14 -12.65
N ARG A 77 3.39 15.09 -12.70
CA ARG A 77 3.66 16.54 -12.78
C ARG A 77 4.05 17.10 -11.42
N THR A 78 3.35 16.71 -10.36
CA THR A 78 3.61 17.26 -9.01
C THR A 78 4.53 16.39 -8.16
N LYS A 79 4.81 15.14 -8.59
CA LYS A 79 5.51 14.11 -7.83
C LYS A 79 4.84 13.74 -6.50
N LYS A 80 3.57 14.10 -6.33
CA LYS A 80 2.79 13.82 -5.12
C LYS A 80 1.96 12.56 -5.28
N TRP A 81 1.83 11.81 -4.20
CA TRP A 81 0.98 10.65 -4.07
C TRP A 81 -0.42 11.05 -3.65
N ALA A 82 -1.40 10.29 -4.13
CA ALA A 82 -2.80 10.41 -3.77
C ALA A 82 -3.41 9.02 -3.65
N LYS A 83 -4.41 8.85 -2.78
CA LYS A 83 -5.24 7.65 -2.80
C LYS A 83 -6.09 7.62 -4.08
N THR A 84 -6.30 6.44 -4.65
CA THR A 84 -7.14 6.25 -5.85
C THR A 84 -8.63 6.16 -5.51
N GLY A 85 -8.98 6.08 -4.23
CA GLY A 85 -10.34 5.88 -3.75
C GLY A 85 -10.77 4.41 -3.72
N CYS A 86 -9.88 3.48 -4.12
CA CYS A 86 -10.05 2.05 -3.90
C CYS A 86 -9.43 1.67 -2.55
N PRO A 87 -10.23 1.34 -1.51
CA PRO A 87 -9.69 0.90 -0.24
C PRO A 87 -8.97 -0.44 -0.40
N PHE A 88 -7.86 -0.66 0.32
CA PHE A 88 -7.11 -1.92 0.30
C PHE A 88 -7.98 -3.18 0.39
N ARG A 89 -9.01 -3.15 1.23
CA ARG A 89 -9.96 -4.27 1.35
C ARG A 89 -10.63 -4.62 0.02
N ARG A 90 -11.08 -3.63 -0.76
CA ARG A 90 -11.68 -3.86 -2.07
C ARG A 90 -10.66 -4.37 -3.07
N PHE A 91 -9.43 -3.87 -3.00
CA PHE A 91 -8.33 -4.36 -3.82
C PHE A 91 -8.02 -5.84 -3.53
N CYS A 92 -7.96 -6.25 -2.27
CA CYS A 92 -7.81 -7.66 -1.89
C CYS A 92 -8.99 -8.53 -2.34
N GLN A 93 -10.22 -8.01 -2.25
CA GLN A 93 -11.41 -8.72 -2.76
C GLN A 93 -11.32 -8.93 -4.27
N TRP A 94 -10.95 -7.89 -5.02
CA TRP A 94 -10.74 -7.99 -6.46
C TRP A 94 -9.64 -9.00 -6.83
N LEU A 95 -8.50 -8.99 -6.11
CA LEU A 95 -7.44 -9.99 -6.30
C LEU A 95 -7.95 -11.41 -6.02
N TYR A 96 -8.69 -11.58 -4.93
CA TYR A 96 -9.25 -12.88 -4.55
C TYR A 96 -10.24 -13.39 -5.60
N ASP A 97 -11.14 -12.54 -6.08
CA ASP A 97 -12.14 -12.90 -7.08
C ASP A 97 -11.45 -13.35 -8.38
N ARG A 98 -10.47 -12.60 -8.88
CA ARG A 98 -9.69 -12.98 -10.07
C ARG A 98 -8.98 -14.31 -9.90
N LEU A 99 -8.26 -14.50 -8.80
CA LEU A 99 -7.57 -15.75 -8.51
C LEU A 99 -8.55 -16.94 -8.37
N SER A 100 -9.73 -16.70 -7.78
CA SER A 100 -10.77 -17.73 -7.63
C SER A 100 -11.38 -18.19 -8.96
N LEU A 101 -11.36 -17.31 -9.97
CA LEU A 101 -11.77 -17.61 -11.35
C LEU A 101 -10.68 -18.31 -12.16
N GLY A 102 -9.48 -18.50 -11.57
CA GLY A 102 -8.34 -19.16 -12.22
C GLY A 102 -7.43 -18.20 -13.00
N ASP A 103 -7.58 -16.89 -12.84
CA ASP A 103 -6.67 -15.93 -13.46
C ASP A 103 -5.26 -16.09 -12.90
N VAL A 104 -4.27 -16.02 -13.79
CA VAL A 104 -2.86 -15.83 -13.41
C VAL A 104 -2.56 -14.35 -13.49
N ILE A 105 -2.39 -13.71 -12.34
CA ILE A 105 -2.09 -12.28 -12.23
C ILE A 105 -0.57 -12.09 -12.33
N ASP A 106 -0.12 -11.29 -13.29
CA ASP A 106 1.28 -10.93 -13.52
C ASP A 106 1.43 -9.42 -13.78
N GLU A 107 2.67 -8.94 -13.93
CA GLU A 107 2.97 -7.52 -14.14
C GLU A 107 2.28 -6.91 -15.38
N LYS A 108 1.87 -7.71 -16.36
CA LYS A 108 1.25 -7.23 -17.60
C LYS A 108 -0.26 -7.04 -17.49
N ASN A 109 -0.90 -7.74 -16.55
CA ASN A 109 -2.36 -7.74 -16.39
C ASN A 109 -2.83 -7.25 -15.01
N PHE A 110 -1.90 -6.80 -14.17
CA PHE A 110 -2.18 -6.29 -12.84
C PHE A 110 -3.05 -5.04 -12.84
N ASP A 111 -2.91 -4.19 -13.86
CA ASP A 111 -3.67 -2.93 -14.01
C ASP A 111 -4.89 -3.07 -14.94
N GLN A 112 -5.22 -4.30 -15.37
CA GLN A 112 -6.38 -4.55 -16.24
C GLN A 112 -7.62 -4.79 -15.36
N GLU A 113 -8.55 -3.83 -15.40
CA GLU A 113 -9.88 -3.91 -14.78
C GLU A 113 -10.88 -4.71 -15.65
#